data_AF-A0A7C4VFU4-F1
#
_entry.id   AF-A0A7C4VFU4-F1
#
_cell.length_a   1.000
_cell.length_b   1.000
_cell.length_c   1.000
_cell.angle_alpha   90.00
_cell.angle_beta   90.00
_cell.angle_gamma   90.00
#
_symmetry.space_group_name_H-M   'P 1'
#
loop_
_entity.id
_entity.type
_entity.pdbx_description
1 polymer ?
#
loop_
_entity_poly.entity_id
_entity_poly.type
_entity_poly.pdbx_seq_one_letter_code
_entity_poly.pdbx_strand_id
1 'polypeptide(L)'
;MFKETEIFLSDKAFMGIILSSVEVYKLECHGALLGFQTHGRIIVEYAIPFQSAKRKFAQVEPNWRKELKVIEILPKLIHLQKLGYFHSHPQFGDQRGLPELSEADKNYIREKEIEILVAINDAKKTSPWTESKNKLSGTLGKYHISIAGFYKRKDGKIIQCKVLCPYAIGFDYTFER
;
A
#
# COMPACT_ATOMS: atom_id res chain seq x y z
N MET A 1 -16.44 15.32 14.87
CA MET A 1 -16.82 14.97 13.48
C MET A 1 -15.56 14.99 12.63
N PHE A 2 -15.08 13.83 12.14
CA PHE A 2 -13.86 13.77 11.32
C PHE A 2 -14.11 14.44 9.97
N LYS A 3 -13.20 15.34 9.57
CA LYS A 3 -13.36 16.21 8.39
C LYS A 3 -12.93 15.52 7.08
N GLU A 4 -12.00 14.57 7.16
CA GLU A 4 -11.43 13.80 6.04
C GLU A 4 -11.23 12.33 6.49
N THR A 5 -11.30 11.37 5.56
CA THR A 5 -11.04 9.95 5.86
C THR A 5 -9.53 9.69 5.86
N GLU A 6 -9.01 9.09 6.94
CA GLU A 6 -7.59 8.76 7.11
C GLU A 6 -7.37 7.25 6.98
N ILE A 7 -6.21 6.85 6.47
CA ILE A 7 -5.76 5.45 6.43
C ILE A 7 -4.64 5.30 7.45
N PHE A 8 -4.85 4.45 8.46
CA PHE A 8 -3.84 4.12 9.47
C PHE A 8 -3.21 2.77 9.14
N LEU A 9 -1.88 2.70 9.12
CA LEU A 9 -1.12 1.46 8.94
C LEU A 9 -0.51 1.03 10.28
N SER A 10 -0.82 -0.19 10.70
CA SER A 10 -0.05 -0.86 11.75
C SER A 10 1.41 -1.08 11.31
N ASP A 11 2.26 -1.38 12.28
CA ASP A 11 3.63 -1.85 12.06
C ASP A 11 3.66 -3.09 11.14
N LYS A 12 2.78 -4.06 11.37
CA LYS A 12 2.66 -5.29 10.56
C LYS A 12 2.25 -5.00 9.13
N ALA A 13 1.25 -4.14 8.92
CA ALA A 13 0.82 -3.73 7.59
C ALA A 13 1.95 -3.01 6.85
N PHE A 14 2.62 -2.06 7.52
CA PHE A 14 3.75 -1.34 6.96
C PHE A 14 4.88 -2.29 6.56
N MET A 15 5.33 -3.16 7.46
CA MET A 15 6.37 -4.16 7.18
C MET A 15 5.97 -5.06 6.01
N GLY A 16 4.74 -5.56 6.00
CA GLY A 16 4.22 -6.42 4.92
C GLY A 16 4.28 -5.74 3.56
N ILE A 17 3.83 -4.48 3.47
CA ILE A 17 3.86 -3.69 2.23
C ILE A 17 5.29 -3.47 1.75
N ILE A 18 6.18 -3.04 2.65
CA ILE A 18 7.57 -2.69 2.33
C ILE A 18 8.35 -3.93 1.87
N LEU A 19 8.32 -5.01 2.65
CA LEU A 19 9.05 -6.23 2.33
C LEU A 19 8.57 -6.83 1.01
N SER A 20 7.25 -6.85 0.79
CA SER A 20 6.66 -7.36 -0.47
C SER A 20 7.07 -6.52 -1.68
N SER A 21 7.19 -5.20 -1.52
CA SER A 21 7.60 -4.30 -2.58
C SER A 21 9.09 -4.43 -2.91
N VAL A 22 9.93 -4.58 -1.88
CA VAL A 22 11.39 -4.73 -2.02
C VAL A 22 11.75 -6.07 -2.64
N GLU A 23 11.11 -7.16 -2.23
CA GLU A 23 11.38 -8.53 -2.69
C GLU A 23 11.34 -8.64 -4.22
N VAL A 24 10.37 -7.98 -4.86
CA VAL A 24 10.11 -8.13 -6.29
C VAL A 24 10.58 -6.94 -7.14
N TYR A 25 11.20 -5.93 -6.53
CA TYR A 25 11.76 -4.79 -7.26
C TYR A 25 12.78 -5.27 -8.30
N LYS A 26 12.66 -5.00 -9.61
CA LYS A 26 12.03 -3.91 -10.37
C LYS A 26 10.71 -4.29 -11.06
N LEU A 27 9.88 -5.10 -10.42
CA LEU A 27 8.54 -5.46 -10.89
C LEU A 27 7.48 -4.94 -9.91
N GLU A 28 6.25 -4.87 -10.38
CA GLU A 28 5.12 -4.52 -9.51
C GLU A 28 4.80 -5.67 -8.54
N CYS A 29 4.58 -5.31 -7.28
CA CYS A 29 4.02 -6.20 -6.26
C CYS A 29 2.51 -5.95 -6.16
N HIS A 30 1.74 -6.92 -5.65
CA HIS A 30 0.32 -6.73 -5.39
C HIS A 30 -0.12 -7.61 -4.22
N GLY A 31 -1.09 -7.16 -3.43
CA GLY A 31 -1.64 -7.93 -2.32
C GLY A 31 -2.89 -7.31 -1.70
N ALA A 32 -3.51 -8.05 -0.78
CA ALA A 32 -4.71 -7.62 -0.07
C ALA A 32 -4.38 -6.86 1.22
N LEU A 33 -5.25 -5.90 1.55
CA LEU A 33 -5.24 -5.17 2.81
C LEU A 33 -6.37 -5.65 3.71
N LEU A 34 -6.03 -5.93 4.97
CA LEU A 34 -6.96 -6.46 5.96
C LEU A 34 -7.00 -5.56 7.19
N GLY A 35 -8.20 -5.37 7.73
CA GLY A 35 -8.39 -4.53 8.90
C GLY A 35 -9.87 -4.22 9.12
N PHE A 36 -10.16 -3.00 9.56
CA PHE A 36 -11.53 -2.58 9.83
C PHE A 36 -11.71 -1.08 9.62
N GLN A 37 -12.95 -0.66 9.38
CA GLN A 37 -13.32 0.74 9.24
C GLN A 37 -14.02 1.23 10.51
N THR A 38 -13.63 2.40 10.99
CA THR A 38 -14.31 3.12 12.08
C THR A 38 -14.87 4.43 11.54
N HIS A 39 -15.52 5.22 12.39
CA HIS A 39 -16.01 6.53 11.99
C HIS A 39 -14.83 7.44 11.59
N GLY A 40 -14.68 7.74 10.30
CA GLY A 40 -13.65 8.64 9.77
C GLY A 40 -12.25 8.04 9.59
N ARG A 41 -12.02 6.76 9.89
CA ARG A 41 -10.71 6.11 9.74
C ARG A 41 -10.82 4.70 9.17
N ILE A 42 -9.82 4.33 8.39
CA ILE A 42 -9.64 3.00 7.85
C ILE A 42 -8.35 2.46 8.46
N ILE A 43 -8.45 1.41 9.28
CA ILE A 43 -7.34 0.86 10.02
C ILE A 43 -6.89 -0.42 9.33
N VAL A 44 -5.67 -0.40 8.79
CA VAL A 44 -5.04 -1.53 8.11
C VAL A 44 -4.11 -2.23 9.10
N GLU A 45 -4.46 -3.46 9.45
CA GLU A 45 -3.74 -4.29 10.41
C GLU A 45 -2.73 -5.22 9.73
N TYR A 46 -3.05 -5.71 8.53
CA TYR A 46 -2.19 -6.62 7.77
C TYR A 46 -2.21 -6.29 6.28
N ALA A 47 -1.08 -6.55 5.63
CA ALA A 47 -0.94 -6.57 4.19
C ALA A 47 -0.39 -7.93 3.76
N ILE A 48 -1.11 -8.63 2.88
CA ILE A 48 -0.79 -10.00 2.47
C ILE A 48 -0.45 -10.00 0.97
N PRO A 49 0.82 -10.23 0.59
CA PRO A 49 1.20 -10.26 -0.81
C PRO A 49 0.62 -11.48 -1.54
N PHE A 50 0.20 -11.29 -2.78
CA PHE A 50 -0.18 -12.39 -3.65
C PHE A 50 1.06 -12.93 -4.37
N GLN A 51 1.72 -13.88 -3.71
CA GLN A 51 2.96 -14.51 -4.20
C GLN A 51 2.82 -15.12 -5.60
N SER A 52 1.63 -15.61 -5.95
CA SER A 52 1.35 -16.25 -7.25
C SER A 52 0.94 -15.31 -8.38
N ALA A 53 0.93 -13.99 -8.16
CA ALA A 53 0.58 -13.03 -9.20
C ALA A 53 1.61 -13.07 -10.34
N LYS A 54 1.13 -13.01 -11.59
CA LYS A 54 2.04 -12.85 -12.75
C LYS A 54 2.45 -11.38 -12.80
N ARG A 55 3.74 -11.13 -12.79
CA ARG A 55 4.31 -9.80 -12.67
C ARG A 55 4.95 -9.37 -13.98
N LYS A 56 4.58 -8.21 -14.46
CA LYS A 56 5.29 -7.47 -15.51
C LYS A 56 5.79 -6.16 -14.89
N PHE A 57 6.57 -5.46 -15.68
CA PHE A 57 7.19 -4.21 -15.26
C PHE A 57 6.18 -3.11 -14.87
N ALA A 58 5.04 -3.03 -15.57
CA ALA A 58 3.98 -2.03 -15.36
C ALA A 58 2.58 -2.66 -15.29
N GLN A 59 2.52 -3.94 -14.87
CA GLN A 59 1.25 -4.64 -14.72
C GLN A 59 1.42 -5.83 -13.78
N VAL A 60 0.53 -5.96 -12.81
CA VAL A 60 0.28 -7.22 -12.11
C VAL A 60 -1.02 -7.84 -12.63
N GLU A 61 -0.96 -9.10 -13.04
CA GLU A 61 -2.14 -9.91 -13.31
C GLU A 61 -2.40 -10.83 -12.10
N PRO A 62 -3.38 -10.50 -11.23
CA PRO A 62 -3.74 -11.37 -10.13
C PRO A 62 -4.31 -12.69 -10.66
N ASN A 63 -3.90 -13.80 -10.04
CA ASN A 63 -4.60 -15.07 -10.25
C ASN A 63 -5.86 -15.07 -9.38
N TRP A 64 -6.95 -14.52 -9.93
CA TRP A 64 -8.21 -14.30 -9.22
C TRP A 64 -8.70 -15.54 -8.46
N ARG A 65 -8.52 -16.76 -9.01
CA ARG A 65 -8.93 -18.00 -8.35
C ARG A 65 -8.13 -18.30 -7.09
N LYS A 66 -6.83 -18.02 -7.09
CA LYS A 66 -5.96 -18.23 -5.92
C LYS A 66 -6.20 -17.15 -4.88
N GLU A 67 -6.38 -15.93 -5.32
CA GLU A 67 -6.74 -14.79 -4.48
C GLU A 67 -8.07 -15.00 -3.75
N LEU A 68 -9.14 -15.41 -4.45
CA LEU A 68 -10.44 -15.67 -3.84
C LEU A 68 -10.34 -16.70 -2.71
N LYS A 69 -9.53 -17.77 -2.89
CA LYS A 69 -9.31 -18.76 -1.83
C LYS A 69 -8.74 -18.14 -0.56
N VAL A 70 -7.79 -17.22 -0.70
CA VAL A 70 -7.19 -16.51 0.44
C VAL A 70 -8.22 -15.59 1.08
N ILE A 71 -8.92 -14.78 0.27
CA ILE A 71 -9.95 -13.85 0.76
C ILE A 71 -11.12 -14.58 1.44
N GLU A 72 -11.52 -15.76 0.98
CA GLU A 72 -12.60 -16.56 1.58
C GLU A 72 -12.20 -17.18 2.92
N ILE A 73 -10.93 -17.53 3.10
CA ILE A 73 -10.42 -18.13 4.34
C ILE A 73 -10.14 -17.07 5.40
N LEU A 74 -9.66 -15.89 5.01
CA LEU A 74 -9.20 -14.85 5.93
C LEU A 74 -10.24 -14.45 7.00
N PRO A 75 -11.50 -14.14 6.67
CA PRO A 75 -12.53 -13.83 7.67
C PRO A 75 -12.82 -14.96 8.66
N LYS A 76 -12.43 -16.21 8.35
CA LYS A 76 -12.59 -17.37 9.24
C LYS A 76 -11.42 -17.53 10.21
N LEU A 77 -10.27 -16.94 9.91
CA LEU A 77 -9.07 -17.02 10.76
C LEU A 77 -8.95 -15.82 11.70
N ILE A 78 -9.46 -14.66 11.28
CA ILE A 78 -9.33 -13.39 11.99
C ILE A 78 -10.63 -12.59 11.85
N HIS A 79 -10.95 -11.76 12.86
CA HIS A 79 -12.12 -10.86 12.83
C HIS A 79 -11.91 -9.62 11.94
N LEU A 80 -11.06 -9.72 10.91
CA LEU A 80 -10.72 -8.61 10.01
C LEU A 80 -11.46 -8.73 8.68
N GLN A 81 -11.75 -7.58 8.10
CA GLN A 81 -12.37 -7.44 6.80
C GLN A 81 -11.31 -7.18 5.73
N LYS A 82 -11.60 -7.61 4.50
CA LYS A 82 -10.86 -7.11 3.34
C LYS A 82 -11.22 -5.63 3.12
N LEU A 83 -10.21 -4.78 3.16
CA LEU A 83 -10.35 -3.33 2.97
C LEU A 83 -10.08 -2.90 1.54
N GLY A 84 -9.34 -3.69 0.77
CA GLY A 84 -8.92 -3.35 -0.58
C GLY A 84 -7.55 -3.97 -0.89
N TYR A 85 -6.74 -3.27 -1.67
CA TYR A 85 -5.46 -3.78 -2.16
C TYR A 85 -4.32 -2.78 -1.99
N PHE A 86 -3.11 -3.30 -2.14
CA PHE A 86 -1.93 -2.49 -2.40
C PHE A 86 -1.19 -3.03 -3.61
N HIS A 87 -0.46 -2.16 -4.29
CA HIS A 87 0.55 -2.55 -5.26
C HIS A 87 1.68 -1.53 -5.33
N SER A 88 2.78 -1.91 -5.99
CA SER A 88 3.94 -1.04 -6.16
C SER A 88 4.13 -0.59 -7.61
N HIS A 89 4.61 0.64 -7.77
CA HIS A 89 5.13 1.18 -9.02
C HIS A 89 6.66 1.26 -8.93
N PRO A 90 7.40 0.34 -9.54
CA PRO A 90 8.85 0.36 -9.55
C PRO A 90 9.41 1.38 -10.56
N GLN A 91 10.65 1.81 -10.34
CA GLN A 91 11.42 2.56 -11.32
C GLN A 91 11.69 1.74 -12.59
N PHE A 92 11.50 2.35 -13.77
CA PHE A 92 11.91 1.79 -15.08
C PHE A 92 13.09 2.55 -15.66
N GLY A 93 14.27 1.92 -15.76
CA GLY A 93 15.45 2.64 -16.24
C GLY A 93 15.64 3.93 -15.44
N ASP A 94 15.51 5.08 -16.10
CA ASP A 94 15.59 6.42 -15.49
C ASP A 94 14.24 7.00 -15.05
N GLN A 95 13.11 6.41 -15.46
CA GLN A 95 11.77 6.85 -15.09
C GLN A 95 11.42 6.37 -13.69
N ARG A 96 11.16 7.32 -12.80
CA ARG A 96 10.76 7.03 -11.42
C ARG A 96 9.32 6.50 -11.36
N GLY A 97 9.11 5.52 -10.49
CA GLY A 97 7.77 5.16 -10.05
C GLY A 97 7.13 6.30 -9.26
N LEU A 98 5.82 6.51 -9.47
CA LEU A 98 5.04 7.56 -8.82
C LEU A 98 3.89 6.92 -8.02
N PRO A 99 3.58 7.41 -6.80
CA PRO A 99 2.51 6.87 -5.97
C PRO A 99 1.16 7.51 -6.37
N GLU A 100 0.83 7.41 -7.65
CA GLU A 100 -0.35 8.03 -8.29
C GLU A 100 -1.13 6.98 -9.06
N LEU A 101 -2.47 7.05 -9.00
CA LEU A 101 -3.34 6.11 -9.70
C LEU A 101 -3.27 6.32 -11.21
N SER A 102 -2.98 5.26 -11.94
CA SER A 102 -3.24 5.17 -13.38
C SER A 102 -4.75 5.12 -13.65
N GLU A 103 -5.15 5.34 -14.90
CA GLU A 103 -6.55 5.15 -15.31
C GLU A 103 -7.00 3.69 -15.14
N ALA A 104 -6.09 2.73 -15.28
CA ALA A 104 -6.40 1.32 -15.03
C ALA A 104 -6.74 1.11 -13.55
N ASP A 105 -5.93 1.65 -12.63
CA ASP A 105 -6.13 1.47 -11.18
C ASP A 105 -7.49 2.01 -10.74
N LYS A 106 -7.88 3.20 -11.23
CA LYS A 106 -9.18 3.81 -10.92
C LYS A 106 -10.37 2.92 -11.27
N ASN A 107 -10.24 2.10 -12.31
CA ASN A 107 -11.28 1.18 -12.75
C ASN A 107 -11.39 -0.08 -11.89
N TYR A 108 -10.30 -0.50 -11.22
CA TYR A 108 -10.29 -1.70 -10.40
C TYR A 108 -10.74 -1.48 -8.95
N ILE A 109 -10.63 -0.25 -8.42
CA ILE A 109 -11.07 0.05 -7.06
C ILE A 109 -12.61 -0.04 -6.98
N ARG A 110 -13.12 -0.85 -6.06
CA ARG A 110 -14.57 -0.98 -5.81
C ARG A 110 -15.03 0.03 -4.77
N GLU A 111 -16.34 0.28 -4.74
CA GLU A 111 -16.91 1.17 -3.72
C GLU A 111 -16.60 0.68 -2.30
N LYS A 112 -16.23 1.63 -1.44
CA LYS A 112 -15.79 1.44 -0.06
C LYS A 112 -14.48 0.67 0.11
N GLU A 113 -13.75 0.41 -0.97
CA GLU A 113 -12.41 -0.14 -0.89
C GLU A 113 -11.34 0.96 -0.89
N ILE A 114 -10.19 0.62 -0.32
CA ILE A 114 -8.96 1.41 -0.42
C ILE A 114 -7.98 0.80 -1.42
N GLU A 115 -7.14 1.66 -1.96
CA GLU A 115 -5.95 1.27 -2.71
C GLU A 115 -4.73 1.94 -2.08
N ILE A 116 -3.68 1.19 -1.78
CA ILE A 116 -2.39 1.74 -1.36
C ILE A 116 -1.38 1.57 -2.48
N LEU A 117 -0.83 2.68 -2.96
CA LEU A 117 0.23 2.69 -3.97
C LEU A 117 1.59 2.91 -3.34
N VAL A 118 2.55 2.09 -3.72
CA VAL A 118 3.94 2.16 -3.27
C VAL A 118 4.85 2.50 -4.44
N ALA A 119 5.30 3.74 -4.52
CA ALA A 119 6.41 4.07 -5.40
C ALA A 119 7.72 3.63 -4.76
N ILE A 120 8.48 2.77 -5.44
CA ILE A 120 9.80 2.30 -5.02
C ILE A 120 10.82 2.64 -6.11
N ASN A 121 11.90 3.31 -5.71
CA ASN A 121 12.93 3.81 -6.60
C ASN A 121 14.32 3.59 -5.99
N ASP A 122 15.36 3.63 -6.83
CA ASP A 122 16.74 3.67 -6.34
C ASP A 122 16.96 4.98 -5.56
N ALA A 123 17.47 4.86 -4.33
CA ALA A 123 17.76 6.00 -3.48
C ALA A 123 19.03 6.72 -3.97
N LYS A 124 18.91 8.02 -4.27
CA LYS A 124 20.06 8.88 -4.58
C LYS A 124 20.68 9.51 -3.32
N LYS A 125 19.92 9.55 -2.23
CA LYS A 125 20.32 10.04 -0.92
C LYS A 125 19.43 9.40 0.14
N THR A 126 19.94 9.33 1.35
CA THR A 126 19.20 8.89 2.51
C THR A 126 18.31 10.02 3.04
N SER A 127 17.07 9.71 3.39
CA SER A 127 16.11 10.65 3.97
C SER A 127 15.32 9.98 5.10
N PRO A 128 15.05 10.68 6.21
CA PRO A 128 14.19 10.16 7.26
C PRO A 128 12.77 9.94 6.73
N TRP A 129 12.00 9.10 7.43
CA TRP A 129 10.59 8.92 7.16
C TRP A 129 9.81 10.17 7.55
N THR A 130 8.91 10.60 6.67
CA THR A 130 8.11 11.81 6.84
C THR A 130 6.67 11.56 6.39
N GLU A 131 5.74 12.12 7.14
CA GLU A 131 4.31 12.13 6.82
C GLU A 131 3.94 13.49 6.25
N SER A 132 3.32 13.48 5.08
CA SER A 132 2.71 14.66 4.47
C SER A 132 1.18 14.50 4.43
N LYS A 133 0.45 15.50 3.90
CA LYS A 133 -1.01 15.39 3.75
C LYS A 133 -1.40 14.19 2.85
N ASN A 134 -0.58 13.89 1.85
CA ASN A 134 -0.99 13.02 0.73
C ASN A 134 -0.19 11.70 0.65
N LYS A 135 0.95 11.61 1.35
CA LYS A 135 1.84 10.45 1.30
C LYS A 135 2.73 10.33 2.53
N LEU A 136 3.18 9.11 2.79
CA LEU A 136 4.26 8.75 3.70
C LEU A 136 5.50 8.43 2.85
N SER A 137 6.68 8.95 3.18
CA SER A 137 7.89 8.68 2.37
C SER A 137 9.17 8.68 3.19
N GLY A 138 10.12 7.86 2.80
CA GLY A 138 11.42 7.73 3.46
C GLY A 138 12.38 6.87 2.65
N THR A 139 13.59 6.72 3.16
CA THR A 139 14.59 5.81 2.59
C THR A 139 14.73 4.58 3.48
N LEU A 140 14.84 3.39 2.86
CA LEU A 140 15.19 2.15 3.54
C LEU A 140 16.25 1.41 2.72
N GLY A 141 17.45 1.28 3.26
CA GLY A 141 18.61 0.77 2.52
C GLY A 141 18.86 1.57 1.25
N LYS A 142 18.88 0.89 0.09
CA LYS A 142 19.08 1.53 -1.23
C LYS A 142 17.80 2.03 -1.90
N TYR A 143 16.66 2.03 -1.21
CA TYR A 143 15.36 2.32 -1.79
C TYR A 143 14.76 3.60 -1.24
N HIS A 144 14.34 4.51 -2.13
CA HIS A 144 13.46 5.62 -1.77
C HIS A 144 12.01 5.21 -2.00
N ILE A 145 11.23 5.18 -0.93
CA ILE A 145 9.87 4.66 -0.91
C ILE A 145 8.88 5.79 -0.64
N SER A 146 7.76 5.79 -1.36
CA SER A 146 6.64 6.70 -1.11
C SER A 146 5.32 5.94 -1.20
N ILE A 147 4.49 6.10 -0.18
CA ILE A 147 3.22 5.39 0.00
C ILE A 147 2.09 6.41 -0.04
N ALA A 148 1.15 6.23 -0.96
CA ALA A 148 -0.09 7.01 -1.04
C ALA A 148 -1.30 6.09 -0.87
N GLY A 149 -2.36 6.60 -0.25
CA GLY A 149 -3.58 5.86 -0.01
C GLY A 149 -4.77 6.54 -0.68
N PHE A 150 -5.64 5.75 -1.28
CA PHE A 150 -6.84 6.20 -1.97
C PHE A 150 -8.06 5.45 -1.44
N TYR A 151 -9.21 6.11 -1.43
CA TYR A 151 -10.47 5.53 -0.99
C TYR A 151 -11.57 5.86 -1.99
N LYS A 152 -12.32 4.85 -2.45
CA LYS A 152 -13.49 5.05 -3.31
C LYS A 152 -14.74 5.12 -2.47
N ARG A 153 -15.36 6.29 -2.43
CA ARG A 153 -16.59 6.54 -1.68
C ARG A 153 -17.79 5.83 -2.33
N LYS A 154 -18.90 5.75 -1.59
CA LYS A 154 -20.19 5.23 -2.08
C LYS A 154 -20.77 5.99 -3.27
N ASP A 155 -20.36 7.25 -3.46
CA ASP A 155 -20.77 8.08 -4.59
C ASP A 155 -19.91 7.84 -5.85
N GLY A 156 -19.03 6.83 -5.81
CA GLY A 156 -18.09 6.49 -6.88
C GLY A 156 -16.84 7.36 -6.92
N LYS A 157 -16.76 8.46 -6.14
CA LYS A 157 -15.62 9.37 -6.15
C LYS A 157 -14.42 8.76 -5.42
N ILE A 158 -13.28 8.74 -6.10
CA ILE A 158 -12.00 8.38 -5.50
C ILE A 158 -11.38 9.63 -4.87
N ILE A 159 -10.99 9.53 -3.60
CA ILE A 159 -10.28 10.58 -2.87
C ILE A 159 -8.92 10.05 -2.42
N GLN A 160 -7.92 10.93 -2.39
CA GLN A 160 -6.65 10.63 -1.75
C GLN A 160 -6.80 10.86 -0.24
N CYS A 161 -6.35 9.89 0.54
CA CYS A 161 -6.42 9.89 1.99
C CYS A 161 -5.03 10.13 2.59
N LYS A 162 -4.99 10.81 3.73
CA LYS A 162 -3.77 10.88 4.53
C LYS A 162 -3.42 9.48 5.03
N VAL A 163 -2.19 9.04 4.79
CA VAL A 163 -1.64 7.78 5.30
C VAL A 163 -0.86 8.09 6.57
N LEU A 164 -1.26 7.45 7.67
CA LEU A 164 -0.63 7.56 8.99
C LEU A 164 0.07 6.25 9.32
N CYS A 165 1.34 6.31 9.71
CA CYS A 165 2.08 5.16 10.19
C CYS A 165 3.08 5.62 11.27
N PRO A 166 2.66 5.65 12.55
CA PRO A 166 3.53 6.07 13.65
C PRO A 166 4.81 5.23 13.73
N TYR A 167 4.73 3.94 13.39
CA TYR A 167 5.89 3.05 13.32
C TYR A 167 6.94 3.56 12.33
N ALA A 168 6.52 3.99 11.13
CA ALA A 168 7.44 4.53 10.13
C ALA A 168 8.06 5.86 10.57
N ILE A 169 7.30 6.74 11.25
CA ILE A 169 7.84 8.01 11.75
C ILE A 169 8.81 7.82 12.92
N GLY A 170 8.52 6.86 13.80
CA GLY A 170 9.45 6.43 14.86
C GLY A 170 10.57 5.52 14.36
N PHE A 171 10.61 5.21 13.06
CA PHE A 171 11.69 4.47 12.41
C PHE A 171 12.87 5.42 12.19
N ASP A 172 13.51 5.83 13.29
CA ASP A 172 14.79 6.51 13.26
C ASP A 172 15.94 5.50 13.07
N TYR A 173 17.12 5.99 12.68
CA TYR A 173 18.32 5.21 12.38
C TYR A 173 18.87 4.39 13.56
N THR A 174 18.14 4.25 14.66
CA THR A 174 18.54 3.46 15.83
C THR A 174 18.78 1.98 15.51
N PHE A 175 18.31 1.49 14.36
CA PHE A 175 18.55 0.13 13.86
C PHE A 175 19.69 0.00 12.84
N GLU A 176 20.31 1.11 12.42
CA GLU A 176 21.58 1.08 11.66
C GLU A 176 22.73 1.08 12.66
N ARG A 177 23.08 -0.10 13.18
CA ARG A 177 24.35 -0.39 13.87
C ARG A 177 25.17 -1.38 13.08
#